data_AF-A0A7R9WCM6-F1
#
_entry.id   AF-A0A7R9WCM6-F1
#
_cell.length_a   1.000
_cell.length_b   1.000
_cell.length_c   1.000
_cell.angle_alpha   90.00
_cell.angle_beta   90.00
_cell.angle_gamma   90.00
#
_symmetry.space_group_name_H-M   'P 1'
#
loop_
_entity.id
_entity.type
_entity.pdbx_description
1 polymer ?
#
loop_
_entity_poly.entity_id
_entity_poly.type
_entity_poly.pdbx_seq_one_letter_code
_entity_poly.pdbx_strand_id
1 'polypeptide(L)'
;ERRAKSSASRLTRLFQNDGTQPWMASKVRQLVNVLPRAIDLDENLSSRWASEAQRWLLRSPSLMLSRASAMTLMALNHPLEDEAFHALLSATCACAMLSEQNESKTQAAEELTQALLKVITSSICEMNGQDVLMYTQAFWCGVSCLRAFEENVYSCAIDLCFMFLYKCSLDGPTMALEVIKSCAPLPRGAQYPDLPIVESYEELLSITPGPMPSAEITFSQVVPLVIKGLLKPPTCVRSIRVLAILAPHVKGEVWRDVDVIVLIVCALLPVILTSVDGSSGANNSIINSNEARAIAHKLGQGLMLSRMFPRLSDALMKFAAEKSRTKSCLDALDSAFTATVQDLNAPLVIQLLREYASCTDAPTAKKILQILASAPKAPKTFKREFLSLWSTDSSARTMSDAMYGVLLSARLDTDKNSIPACLDT
;
A
#
# COMPACT_ATOMS: atom_id res chain seq x y z
N GLU A 1 11.92 -50.19 12.48
CA GLU A 1 12.07 -48.89 11.79
C GLU A 1 11.02 -48.73 10.70
N ARG A 2 10.15 -47.73 10.80
CA ARG A 2 9.09 -47.47 9.80
C ARG A 2 9.72 -46.76 8.60
N ARG A 3 9.92 -47.48 7.48
CA ARG A 3 10.30 -46.88 6.19
C ARG A 3 9.31 -45.75 5.85
N ALA A 4 9.79 -44.52 5.87
CA ALA A 4 9.02 -43.37 5.43
C ALA A 4 8.68 -43.55 3.94
N LYS A 5 7.41 -43.85 3.63
CA LYS A 5 6.90 -43.86 2.24
C LYS A 5 7.24 -42.51 1.61
N SER A 6 7.99 -42.53 0.50
CA SER A 6 8.48 -41.31 -0.17
C SER A 6 7.31 -40.39 -0.50
N SER A 7 7.50 -39.08 -0.33
CA SER A 7 6.44 -38.08 -0.56
C SER A 7 5.87 -38.16 -1.99
N ALA A 8 6.70 -38.55 -2.97
CA ALA A 8 6.29 -38.85 -4.34
C ALA A 8 5.18 -39.93 -4.40
N SER A 9 5.36 -41.05 -3.70
CA SER A 9 4.36 -42.14 -3.68
C SER A 9 3.01 -41.76 -3.03
N ARG A 10 3.00 -40.72 -2.20
CA ARG A 10 1.77 -40.17 -1.59
C ARG A 10 1.06 -39.23 -2.57
N LEU A 11 1.79 -38.40 -3.29
CA LEU A 11 1.26 -37.56 -4.37
C LEU A 11 0.66 -38.41 -5.49
N THR A 12 1.37 -39.43 -5.98
CA THR A 12 0.85 -40.29 -7.07
C THR A 12 -0.47 -40.98 -6.71
N ARG A 13 -0.66 -41.36 -5.43
CA ARG A 13 -1.95 -41.93 -4.96
C ARG A 13 -3.08 -40.92 -4.87
N LEU A 14 -2.78 -39.64 -4.68
CA LEU A 14 -3.80 -38.59 -4.65
C LEU A 14 -4.37 -38.35 -6.06
N PHE A 15 -3.51 -38.40 -7.09
CA PHE A 15 -3.87 -38.18 -8.50
C PHE A 15 -4.36 -39.42 -9.26
N GLN A 16 -4.21 -40.64 -8.70
CA GLN A 16 -4.60 -41.88 -9.38
C GLN A 16 -6.12 -42.04 -9.62
N ASN A 17 -6.97 -41.21 -9.00
CA ASN A 17 -8.43 -41.34 -9.04
C ASN A 17 -9.16 -40.09 -9.60
N ASP A 18 -8.48 -39.22 -10.33
CA ASP A 18 -8.99 -37.89 -10.73
C ASP A 18 -10.02 -37.88 -11.87
N GLY A 19 -10.47 -39.04 -12.35
CA GLY A 19 -11.43 -39.09 -13.45
C GLY A 19 -12.86 -38.67 -13.08
N THR A 20 -13.31 -38.81 -11.82
CA THR A 20 -14.77 -38.85 -11.56
C THR A 20 -15.28 -38.41 -10.18
N GLN A 21 -14.45 -37.96 -9.23
CA GLN A 21 -14.97 -37.58 -7.90
C GLN A 21 -14.69 -36.12 -7.51
N PRO A 22 -15.67 -35.40 -6.93
CA PRO A 22 -15.44 -34.08 -6.37
C PRO A 22 -14.44 -34.16 -5.22
N TRP A 23 -13.55 -33.17 -5.14
CA TRP A 23 -12.47 -33.09 -4.16
C TRP A 23 -13.04 -33.05 -2.73
N MET A 24 -12.85 -34.13 -1.97
CA MET A 24 -13.26 -34.17 -0.55
C MET A 24 -12.37 -33.26 0.29
N ALA A 25 -12.96 -32.51 1.24
CA ALA A 25 -12.24 -31.57 2.12
C ALA A 25 -11.09 -32.19 2.95
N SER A 26 -11.14 -33.49 3.19
CA SER A 26 -10.07 -34.26 3.85
C SER A 26 -8.84 -34.45 2.94
N LYS A 27 -9.06 -34.69 1.63
CA LYS A 27 -7.98 -34.80 0.64
C LYS A 27 -7.28 -33.46 0.42
N VAL A 28 -8.03 -32.36 0.31
CA VAL A 28 -7.49 -31.00 0.20
C VAL A 28 -6.60 -30.65 1.40
N ARG A 29 -7.07 -30.88 2.63
CA ARG A 29 -6.27 -30.64 3.85
C ARG A 29 -4.99 -31.48 3.89
N GLN A 30 -5.08 -32.75 3.49
CA GLN A 30 -3.91 -33.63 3.45
C GLN A 30 -2.90 -33.18 2.40
N LEU A 31 -3.37 -32.69 1.27
CA LEU A 31 -2.57 -32.17 0.17
C LEU A 31 -1.86 -30.87 0.57
N VAL A 32 -2.58 -29.88 1.13
CA VAL A 32 -2.02 -28.61 1.64
C VAL A 32 -0.88 -28.85 2.65
N ASN A 33 -1.01 -29.87 3.50
CA ASN A 33 0.01 -30.22 4.48
C ASN A 33 1.23 -30.96 3.91
N VAL A 34 1.09 -31.65 2.78
CA VAL A 34 2.15 -32.45 2.16
C VAL A 34 2.95 -31.65 1.13
N LEU A 35 2.31 -30.70 0.46
CA LEU A 35 2.86 -29.93 -0.66
C LEU A 35 4.16 -29.17 -0.37
N PRO A 36 4.28 -28.40 0.73
CA PRO A 36 5.53 -27.72 1.06
C PRO A 36 6.72 -28.67 1.24
N ARG A 37 6.46 -29.97 1.44
CA ARG A 37 7.47 -31.03 1.63
C ARG A 37 7.72 -31.86 0.36
N ALA A 38 7.06 -31.52 -0.74
CA ALA A 38 7.10 -32.29 -1.99
C ALA A 38 7.49 -31.45 -3.22
N ILE A 39 7.69 -30.13 -3.04
CA ILE A 39 8.16 -29.20 -4.07
C ILE A 39 9.50 -29.66 -4.69
N ASP A 40 10.37 -30.34 -3.94
CA ASP A 40 11.69 -30.79 -4.42
C ASP A 40 11.66 -32.00 -5.37
N LEU A 41 10.49 -32.56 -5.69
CA LEU A 41 10.38 -33.85 -6.39
C LEU A 41 10.14 -33.77 -7.90
N ASP A 42 9.70 -32.61 -8.41
CA ASP A 42 9.43 -32.41 -9.84
C ASP A 42 9.52 -30.91 -10.16
N GLU A 43 10.41 -30.55 -11.09
CA GLU A 43 10.67 -29.15 -11.51
C GLU A 43 9.40 -28.47 -12.06
N ASN A 44 8.46 -29.25 -12.64
CA ASN A 44 7.21 -28.74 -13.19
C ASN A 44 6.07 -28.67 -12.16
N LEU A 45 6.29 -29.17 -10.94
CA LEU A 45 5.27 -29.26 -9.91
C LEU A 45 4.79 -27.86 -9.48
N SER A 46 5.72 -26.91 -9.34
CA SER A 46 5.40 -25.53 -8.94
C SER A 46 4.45 -24.85 -9.93
N SER A 47 4.75 -24.90 -11.24
CA SER A 47 3.92 -24.30 -12.29
C SER A 47 2.53 -24.94 -12.38
N ARG A 48 2.44 -26.27 -12.32
CA ARG A 48 1.16 -26.99 -12.33
C ARG A 48 0.29 -26.64 -11.13
N TRP A 49 0.89 -26.55 -9.95
CA TRP A 49 0.16 -26.17 -8.74
C TRP A 49 -0.22 -24.71 -8.69
N ALA A 50 0.63 -23.82 -9.21
CA ALA A 50 0.27 -22.42 -9.34
C ALA A 50 -0.98 -22.27 -10.23
N SER A 51 -0.98 -22.94 -11.38
CA SER A 51 -2.13 -22.96 -12.31
C SER A 51 -3.40 -23.52 -11.65
N GLU A 52 -3.30 -24.64 -10.94
CA GLU A 52 -4.48 -25.26 -10.31
C GLU A 52 -4.96 -24.47 -9.08
N ALA A 53 -4.04 -23.91 -8.28
CA ALA A 53 -4.37 -23.02 -7.17
C ALA A 53 -5.10 -21.77 -7.68
N GLN A 54 -4.63 -21.15 -8.76
CA GLN A 54 -5.32 -20.03 -9.42
C GLN A 54 -6.72 -20.42 -9.88
N ARG A 55 -6.87 -21.59 -10.55
CA ARG A 55 -8.18 -22.09 -10.97
C ARG A 55 -9.12 -22.27 -9.78
N TRP A 56 -8.68 -22.88 -8.70
CA TRP A 56 -9.51 -23.08 -7.51
C TRP A 56 -9.84 -21.77 -6.80
N LEU A 57 -8.90 -20.83 -6.75
CA LEU A 57 -9.10 -19.52 -6.14
C LEU A 57 -10.23 -18.74 -6.82
N LEU A 58 -10.31 -18.79 -8.14
CA LEU A 58 -11.32 -18.06 -8.90
C LEU A 58 -12.64 -18.83 -9.04
N ARG A 59 -12.58 -20.17 -9.22
CA ARG A 59 -13.76 -20.98 -9.61
C ARG A 59 -14.33 -21.86 -8.50
N SER A 60 -13.65 -22.01 -7.36
CA SER A 60 -14.18 -22.86 -6.29
C SER A 60 -15.32 -22.16 -5.55
N PRO A 61 -16.43 -22.86 -5.28
CA PRO A 61 -17.46 -22.35 -4.37
C PRO A 61 -17.02 -22.43 -2.89
N SER A 62 -15.86 -23.00 -2.57
CA SER A 62 -15.37 -23.13 -1.20
C SER A 62 -14.41 -22.00 -0.82
N LEU A 63 -14.79 -21.20 0.18
CA LEU A 63 -13.92 -20.16 0.74
C LEU A 63 -12.63 -20.75 1.30
N MET A 64 -12.72 -21.88 2.01
CA MET A 64 -11.57 -22.54 2.62
C MET A 64 -10.57 -23.01 1.55
N LEU A 65 -11.07 -23.54 0.42
CA LEU A 65 -10.21 -23.92 -0.70
C LEU A 65 -9.58 -22.69 -1.35
N SER A 66 -10.36 -21.64 -1.59
CA SER A 66 -9.88 -20.39 -2.19
C SER A 66 -8.77 -19.76 -1.34
N ARG A 67 -8.97 -19.67 -0.02
CA ARG A 67 -7.95 -19.18 0.92
C ARG A 67 -6.71 -20.07 0.92
N ALA A 68 -6.86 -21.39 0.96
CA ALA A 68 -5.73 -22.31 0.89
C ALA A 68 -4.96 -22.18 -0.43
N SER A 69 -5.65 -21.96 -1.55
CA SER A 69 -5.05 -21.72 -2.85
C SER A 69 -4.25 -20.42 -2.89
N ALA A 70 -4.77 -19.31 -2.36
CA ALA A 70 -4.03 -18.06 -2.25
C ALA A 70 -2.75 -18.23 -1.39
N MET A 71 -2.85 -18.94 -0.26
CA MET A 71 -1.69 -19.25 0.57
C MET A 71 -0.68 -20.15 -0.14
N THR A 72 -1.15 -21.06 -0.99
CA THR A 72 -0.30 -21.93 -1.80
C THR A 72 0.43 -21.12 -2.87
N LEU A 73 -0.25 -20.22 -3.58
CA LEU A 73 0.37 -19.30 -4.55
C LEU A 73 1.47 -18.46 -3.89
N MET A 74 1.19 -17.90 -2.71
CA MET A 74 2.17 -17.15 -1.93
C MET A 74 3.38 -18.02 -1.52
N ALA A 75 3.16 -19.27 -1.10
CA ALA A 75 4.23 -20.16 -0.66
C ALA A 75 5.09 -20.70 -1.82
N LEU A 76 4.50 -20.88 -3.00
CA LEU A 76 5.22 -21.34 -4.19
C LEU A 76 6.12 -20.25 -4.78
N ASN A 77 5.80 -18.98 -4.53
CA ASN A 77 6.48 -17.81 -5.08
C ASN A 77 6.71 -17.92 -6.61
N HIS A 78 5.76 -18.54 -7.30
CA HIS A 78 5.80 -18.72 -8.75
C HIS A 78 5.39 -17.40 -9.41
N PRO A 79 6.13 -16.89 -10.40
CA PRO A 79 5.75 -15.67 -11.11
C PRO A 79 4.37 -15.84 -11.74
N LEU A 80 3.51 -14.84 -11.53
CA LEU A 80 2.19 -14.81 -12.14
C LEU A 80 2.32 -14.35 -13.60
N GLU A 81 1.62 -15.04 -14.50
CA GLU A 81 1.39 -14.57 -15.86
C GLU A 81 0.45 -13.35 -15.86
N ASP A 82 0.51 -12.50 -16.89
CA ASP A 82 -0.26 -11.25 -16.99
C ASP A 82 -1.78 -11.47 -16.78
N GLU A 83 -2.35 -12.49 -17.44
CA GLU A 83 -3.77 -12.85 -17.29
C GLU A 83 -4.11 -13.26 -15.85
N ALA A 84 -3.20 -14.01 -15.21
CA ALA A 84 -3.36 -14.43 -13.83
C ALA A 84 -3.32 -13.25 -12.87
N PHE A 85 -2.37 -12.33 -13.07
CA PHE A 85 -2.26 -11.12 -12.27
C PHE A 85 -3.52 -10.26 -12.38
N HIS A 86 -4.02 -10.03 -13.59
CA HIS A 86 -5.24 -9.27 -13.82
C HIS A 86 -6.48 -9.92 -13.21
N ALA A 87 -6.61 -11.25 -13.30
CA ALA A 87 -7.70 -11.97 -12.65
C ALA A 87 -7.65 -11.84 -11.12
N LEU A 88 -6.46 -11.92 -10.52
CA LEU A 88 -6.28 -11.76 -9.07
C LEU A 88 -6.50 -10.32 -8.62
N LEU A 89 -6.05 -9.33 -9.39
CA LEU A 89 -6.34 -7.91 -9.16
C LEU A 89 -7.85 -7.67 -9.17
N SER A 90 -8.54 -8.21 -10.19
CA SER A 90 -9.98 -8.07 -10.32
C SER A 90 -10.73 -8.71 -9.14
N ALA A 91 -10.32 -9.91 -8.74
CA ALA A 91 -10.84 -10.58 -7.57
C ALA A 91 -10.59 -9.82 -6.27
N THR A 92 -9.43 -9.18 -6.13
CA THR A 92 -9.12 -8.36 -4.95
C THR A 92 -10.05 -7.17 -4.84
N CYS A 93 -10.24 -6.44 -5.94
CA CYS A 93 -11.16 -5.29 -5.99
C CYS A 93 -12.60 -5.69 -5.67
N ALA A 94 -13.08 -6.80 -6.25
CA ALA A 94 -14.43 -7.31 -6.01
C ALA A 94 -14.64 -7.79 -4.55
N CYS A 95 -13.67 -8.50 -3.97
CA CYS A 95 -13.73 -8.93 -2.57
C CYS A 95 -13.71 -7.74 -1.61
N ALA A 96 -12.87 -6.73 -1.90
CA ALA A 96 -12.82 -5.51 -1.10
C ALA A 96 -14.16 -4.75 -1.13
N MET A 97 -14.78 -4.61 -2.30
CA MET A 97 -16.12 -4.01 -2.43
C MET A 97 -17.17 -4.74 -1.58
N LEU A 98 -17.19 -6.08 -1.62
CA LEU A 98 -18.14 -6.91 -0.87
C LEU A 98 -17.98 -6.78 0.64
N SER A 99 -16.75 -6.53 1.13
CA SER A 99 -16.49 -6.33 2.56
C SER A 99 -17.24 -5.11 3.14
N GLU A 100 -17.51 -4.08 2.34
CA GLU A 100 -18.26 -2.90 2.80
C GLU A 100 -19.79 -3.07 2.74
N GLN A 101 -20.30 -3.99 1.92
CA GLN A 101 -21.73 -3.99 1.53
C GLN A 101 -22.58 -5.07 2.23
N ASN A 102 -22.01 -6.19 2.68
CA ASN A 102 -22.79 -7.37 3.10
C ASN A 102 -22.37 -7.95 4.47
N GLU A 103 -23.07 -7.60 5.55
CA GLU A 103 -22.75 -8.00 6.94
C GLU A 103 -22.52 -9.51 7.16
N SER A 104 -23.19 -10.38 6.40
CA SER A 104 -23.07 -11.84 6.56
C SER A 104 -21.84 -12.46 5.87
N LYS A 105 -21.25 -11.78 4.88
CA LYS A 105 -20.09 -12.26 4.09
C LYS A 105 -18.83 -11.41 4.30
N THR A 106 -18.93 -10.33 5.06
CA THR A 106 -17.84 -9.36 5.30
C THR A 106 -16.54 -10.04 5.73
N GLN A 107 -16.57 -10.90 6.76
CA GLN A 107 -15.36 -11.55 7.27
C GLN A 107 -14.67 -12.47 6.24
N ALA A 108 -15.46 -13.22 5.46
CA ALA A 108 -14.94 -14.10 4.41
C ALA A 108 -14.26 -13.31 3.30
N ALA A 109 -14.91 -12.22 2.86
CA ALA A 109 -14.38 -11.32 1.84
C ALA A 109 -13.11 -10.60 2.32
N GLU A 110 -13.06 -10.16 3.58
CA GLU A 110 -11.87 -9.57 4.19
C GLU A 110 -10.68 -10.52 4.22
N GLU A 111 -10.88 -11.75 4.70
CA GLU A 111 -9.81 -12.75 4.78
C GLU A 111 -9.24 -13.09 3.39
N LEU A 112 -10.12 -13.20 2.40
CA LEU A 112 -9.71 -13.47 1.02
C LEU A 112 -8.98 -12.26 0.42
N THR A 113 -9.48 -11.03 0.65
CA THR A 113 -8.82 -9.78 0.23
C THR A 113 -7.40 -9.70 0.79
N GLN A 114 -7.20 -10.02 2.08
CA GLN A 114 -5.87 -10.05 2.70
C GLN A 114 -4.93 -11.06 2.02
N ALA A 115 -5.44 -12.26 1.74
CA ALA A 115 -4.65 -13.31 1.09
C ALA A 115 -4.24 -12.89 -0.34
N LEU A 116 -5.17 -12.32 -1.10
CA LEU A 116 -4.92 -11.84 -2.46
C LEU A 116 -3.92 -10.68 -2.50
N LEU A 117 -4.06 -9.69 -1.61
CA LEU A 117 -3.11 -8.59 -1.48
C LEU A 117 -1.68 -9.10 -1.21
N LYS A 118 -1.54 -10.13 -0.36
CA LYS A 118 -0.23 -10.75 -0.09
C LYS A 118 0.34 -11.47 -1.31
N VAL A 119 -0.49 -12.20 -2.06
CA VAL A 119 -0.06 -12.86 -3.31
C VAL A 119 0.44 -11.83 -4.32
N ILE A 120 -0.33 -10.75 -4.55
CA ILE A 120 0.05 -9.66 -5.45
C ILE A 120 1.35 -8.99 -4.97
N THR A 121 1.47 -8.73 -3.67
CA THR A 121 2.68 -8.14 -3.07
C THR A 121 3.92 -9.03 -3.27
N SER A 122 3.77 -10.35 -3.06
CA SER A 122 4.84 -11.33 -3.31
C SER A 122 5.28 -11.32 -4.77
N SER A 123 4.30 -11.29 -5.69
CA SER A 123 4.59 -11.22 -7.12
C SER A 123 5.37 -9.96 -7.49
N ILE A 124 4.98 -8.79 -6.98
CA ILE A 124 5.72 -7.52 -7.18
C ILE A 124 7.12 -7.58 -6.57
N CYS A 125 7.29 -8.28 -5.44
CA CYS A 125 8.59 -8.43 -4.78
C CYS A 125 9.61 -9.16 -5.66
N GLU A 126 9.18 -10.10 -6.49
CA GLU A 126 10.06 -10.83 -7.42
C GLU A 126 10.32 -10.07 -8.73
N MET A 127 9.47 -9.10 -9.09
CA MET A 127 9.61 -8.31 -10.31
C MET A 127 10.75 -7.28 -10.24
N ASN A 128 11.26 -6.91 -11.41
CA ASN A 128 12.17 -5.77 -11.56
C ASN A 128 11.37 -4.44 -11.56
N GLY A 129 12.03 -3.30 -11.38
CA GLY A 129 11.34 -2.01 -11.28
C GLY A 129 10.61 -1.55 -12.55
N GLN A 130 11.02 -1.99 -13.74
CA GLN A 130 10.36 -1.67 -15.01
C GLN A 130 9.10 -2.51 -15.21
N ASP A 131 9.16 -3.79 -14.91
CA ASP A 131 8.03 -4.71 -14.98
C ASP A 131 6.91 -4.27 -14.03
N VAL A 132 7.26 -3.82 -12.82
CA VAL A 132 6.28 -3.32 -11.84
C VAL A 132 5.46 -2.14 -12.37
N LEU A 133 6.05 -1.28 -13.22
CA LEU A 133 5.30 -0.15 -13.81
C LEU A 133 4.17 -0.60 -14.75
N MET A 134 4.28 -1.78 -15.37
CA MET A 134 3.20 -2.36 -16.17
C MET A 134 1.99 -2.74 -15.33
N TYR A 135 2.17 -2.90 -14.02
CA TYR A 135 1.16 -3.32 -13.05
C TYR A 135 0.73 -2.18 -12.12
N THR A 136 0.75 -0.95 -12.60
CA THR A 136 0.43 0.26 -11.82
C THR A 136 -0.94 0.19 -11.14
N GLN A 137 -1.91 -0.53 -11.70
CA GLN A 137 -3.23 -0.70 -11.08
C GLN A 137 -3.17 -1.48 -9.77
N ALA A 138 -2.12 -2.27 -9.52
CA ALA A 138 -1.88 -2.91 -8.22
C ALA A 138 -1.57 -1.88 -7.12
N PHE A 139 -0.81 -0.83 -7.43
CA PHE A 139 -0.60 0.29 -6.51
C PHE A 139 -1.94 0.95 -6.17
N TRP A 140 -2.76 1.24 -7.17
CA TRP A 140 -4.05 1.89 -6.96
C TRP A 140 -5.10 0.99 -6.29
N CYS A 141 -5.02 -0.32 -6.46
CA CYS A 141 -5.76 -1.30 -5.67
C CYS A 141 -5.35 -1.21 -4.20
N GLY A 142 -4.06 -1.23 -3.90
CA GLY A 142 -3.53 -1.04 -2.54
C GLY A 142 -4.02 0.27 -1.93
N VAL A 143 -3.88 1.38 -2.65
CA VAL A 143 -4.35 2.71 -2.23
C VAL A 143 -5.85 2.72 -1.95
N SER A 144 -6.64 2.05 -2.80
CA SER A 144 -8.08 1.93 -2.61
C SER A 144 -8.41 1.17 -1.32
N CYS A 145 -7.71 0.07 -1.04
CA CYS A 145 -7.82 -0.70 0.20
C CYS A 145 -7.37 0.06 1.46
N LEU A 146 -6.58 1.13 1.37
CA LEU A 146 -6.25 1.96 2.55
C LEU A 146 -7.48 2.67 3.16
N ARG A 147 -8.58 2.75 2.40
CA ARG A 147 -9.87 3.24 2.91
C ARG A 147 -10.51 2.30 3.92
N ALA A 148 -10.19 1.00 3.87
CA ALA A 148 -10.74 -0.01 4.78
C ALA A 148 -10.53 0.36 6.26
N PHE A 149 -11.55 0.18 7.10
CA PHE A 149 -11.44 0.36 8.55
C PHE A 149 -10.61 -0.76 9.18
N GLU A 150 -10.74 -1.95 8.59
CA GLU A 150 -10.15 -3.19 9.08
C GLU A 150 -8.63 -3.16 9.00
N GLU A 151 -8.02 -3.29 10.17
CA GLU A 151 -6.57 -3.17 10.35
C GLU A 151 -5.77 -4.18 9.53
N ASN A 152 -6.28 -5.41 9.39
CA ASN A 152 -5.57 -6.44 8.64
C ASN A 152 -5.56 -6.17 7.14
N VAL A 153 -6.69 -5.73 6.58
CA VAL A 153 -6.78 -5.32 5.15
C VAL A 153 -5.90 -4.11 4.91
N TYR A 154 -6.02 -3.08 5.78
CA TYR A 154 -5.19 -1.89 5.73
C TYR A 154 -3.69 -2.22 5.79
N SER A 155 -3.29 -3.16 6.67
CA SER A 155 -1.88 -3.58 6.80
C SER A 155 -1.36 -4.26 5.52
N CYS A 156 -2.16 -5.12 4.89
CA CYS A 156 -1.75 -5.75 3.63
C CYS A 156 -1.71 -4.74 2.47
N ALA A 157 -2.62 -3.77 2.49
CA ALA A 157 -2.71 -2.70 1.50
C ALA A 157 -1.50 -1.75 1.56
N ILE A 158 -1.08 -1.35 2.77
CA ILE A 158 0.12 -0.51 2.91
C ILE A 158 1.40 -1.27 2.56
N ASP A 159 1.46 -2.58 2.81
CA ASP A 159 2.57 -3.44 2.36
C ASP A 159 2.66 -3.47 0.83
N LEU A 160 1.53 -3.61 0.14
CA LEU A 160 1.47 -3.55 -1.33
C LEU A 160 1.94 -2.18 -1.85
N CYS A 161 1.43 -1.08 -1.28
CA CYS A 161 1.83 0.27 -1.67
C CYS A 161 3.34 0.50 -1.45
N PHE A 162 3.85 0.09 -0.29
CA PHE A 162 5.27 0.19 0.04
C PHE A 162 6.13 -0.61 -0.94
N MET A 163 5.78 -1.87 -1.19
CA MET A 163 6.57 -2.75 -2.05
C MET A 163 6.60 -2.24 -3.50
N PHE A 164 5.44 -1.79 -4.00
CA PHE A 164 5.34 -1.19 -5.33
C PHE A 164 6.25 0.04 -5.46
N LEU A 165 6.13 1.01 -4.54
CA LEU A 165 6.91 2.24 -4.56
C LEU A 165 8.41 2.01 -4.29
N TYR A 166 8.75 0.98 -3.52
CA TYR A 166 10.15 0.60 -3.28
C TYR A 166 10.80 0.04 -4.55
N LYS A 167 10.05 -0.72 -5.35
CA LYS A 167 10.51 -1.29 -6.62
C LYS A 167 10.55 -0.27 -7.75
N CYS A 168 9.55 0.61 -7.83
CA CYS A 168 9.52 1.72 -8.77
C CYS A 168 10.39 2.87 -8.26
N SER A 169 11.66 2.94 -8.69
CA SER A 169 12.50 4.10 -8.38
C SER A 169 11.87 5.38 -8.96
N LEU A 170 11.38 6.24 -8.07
CA LEU A 170 10.82 7.55 -8.42
C LEU A 170 11.90 8.65 -8.53
N ASP A 171 13.10 8.40 -8.01
CA ASP A 171 14.19 9.38 -7.89
C ASP A 171 15.03 9.53 -9.19
N GLY A 172 14.58 8.94 -10.31
CA GLY A 172 15.28 8.93 -11.60
C GLY A 172 14.64 9.80 -12.69
N PRO A 173 15.26 9.90 -13.89
CA PRO A 173 14.66 10.54 -15.08
C PRO A 173 13.48 9.74 -15.66
N THR A 174 13.05 8.69 -14.96
CA THR A 174 11.95 7.81 -15.33
C THR A 174 10.64 8.57 -15.20
N MET A 175 9.78 8.46 -16.21
CA MET A 175 8.38 8.94 -16.17
C MET A 175 7.52 8.13 -15.19
N ALA A 176 8.12 7.42 -14.22
CA ALA A 176 7.46 6.46 -13.34
C ALA A 176 6.30 7.09 -12.57
N LEU A 177 6.52 8.27 -11.98
CA LEU A 177 5.46 8.98 -11.27
C LEU A 177 4.33 9.43 -12.21
N GLU A 178 4.67 9.86 -13.43
CA GLU A 178 3.68 10.28 -14.42
C GLU A 178 2.85 9.11 -14.92
N VAL A 179 3.48 7.95 -15.15
CA VAL A 179 2.81 6.68 -15.45
C VAL A 179 1.88 6.32 -14.30
N ILE A 180 2.35 6.36 -13.05
CA ILE A 180 1.52 6.08 -11.88
C ILE A 180 0.30 6.99 -11.82
N LYS A 181 0.50 8.30 -12.00
CA LYS A 181 -0.59 9.30 -12.03
C LYS A 181 -1.55 9.07 -13.21
N SER A 182 -1.04 8.68 -14.38
CA SER A 182 -1.86 8.46 -15.57
C SER A 182 -2.80 7.24 -15.47
N CYS A 183 -2.41 6.24 -14.68
CA CYS A 183 -3.23 5.05 -14.42
C CYS A 183 -4.13 5.18 -13.19
N ALA A 184 -4.26 6.39 -12.63
CA ALA A 184 -5.10 6.63 -11.47
C ALA A 184 -6.56 6.19 -11.73
N PRO A 185 -7.24 5.63 -10.71
CA PRO A 185 -8.63 5.19 -10.82
C PRO A 185 -9.53 6.25 -11.42
N LEU A 186 -10.46 5.83 -12.27
CA LEU A 186 -11.43 6.73 -12.88
C LEU A 186 -12.76 6.70 -12.13
N PRO A 187 -13.51 7.82 -12.07
CA PRO A 187 -14.79 7.83 -11.40
C PRO A 187 -15.77 6.86 -12.06
N ARG A 188 -16.65 6.25 -11.26
CA ARG A 188 -17.75 5.43 -11.80
C ARG A 188 -18.55 6.20 -12.86
N GLY A 189 -18.75 5.57 -14.02
CA GLY A 189 -19.42 6.16 -15.17
C GLY A 189 -18.52 7.01 -16.08
N ALA A 190 -17.23 7.19 -15.76
CA ALA A 190 -16.28 7.73 -16.73
C ALA A 190 -16.10 6.78 -17.92
N GLN A 191 -15.78 7.38 -19.06
CA GLN A 191 -15.42 6.67 -20.27
C GLN A 191 -14.06 7.19 -20.72
N TYR A 192 -13.20 6.27 -21.17
CA TYR A 192 -12.02 6.67 -21.89
C TYR A 192 -12.43 7.31 -23.22
N PRO A 193 -11.74 8.37 -23.66
CA PRO A 193 -11.95 8.89 -25.00
C PRO A 193 -11.65 7.77 -26.01
N ASP A 194 -12.51 7.64 -27.01
CA ASP A 194 -12.30 6.70 -28.09
C ASP A 194 -10.99 7.05 -28.82
N LEU A 195 -10.05 6.11 -28.81
CA LEU A 195 -8.84 6.23 -29.61
C LEU A 195 -9.14 5.66 -31.00
N PRO A 196 -8.88 6.41 -32.09
CA PRO A 196 -9.00 5.87 -33.43
C PRO A 196 -8.02 4.71 -33.60
N ILE A 197 -8.43 3.70 -34.37
CA ILE A 197 -7.53 2.63 -34.80
C ILE A 197 -6.49 3.27 -35.71
N VAL A 198 -5.22 3.09 -35.37
CA VAL A 198 -4.08 3.60 -36.13
C VAL A 198 -3.22 2.46 -36.62
N GLU A 199 -2.69 2.59 -37.84
CA GLU A 199 -1.89 1.56 -38.49
C GLU A 199 -0.39 1.82 -38.35
N SER A 200 0.00 3.02 -37.92
CA SER A 200 1.40 3.41 -37.70
C SER A 200 1.63 4.15 -36.39
N TYR A 201 2.88 4.13 -35.93
CA TYR A 201 3.31 4.88 -34.74
C TYR A 201 3.25 6.40 -34.96
N GLU A 202 3.50 6.87 -36.19
CA GLU A 202 3.42 8.28 -36.55
C GLU A 202 1.98 8.80 -36.46
N GLU A 203 1.00 7.98 -36.91
CA GLU A 203 -0.42 8.28 -36.73
C GLU A 203 -0.79 8.36 -35.25
N LEU A 204 -0.32 7.43 -34.42
CA LEU A 204 -0.56 7.46 -32.97
C LEU A 204 -0.08 8.77 -32.34
N LEU A 205 1.12 9.23 -32.70
CA LEU A 205 1.70 10.48 -32.20
C LEU A 205 0.98 11.73 -32.73
N SER A 206 0.29 11.63 -33.87
CA SER A 206 -0.49 12.72 -34.45
C SER A 206 -1.87 12.90 -33.81
N ILE A 207 -2.36 11.90 -33.07
CA ILE A 207 -3.64 11.99 -32.36
C ILE A 207 -3.53 13.06 -31.28
N THR A 208 -4.43 14.03 -31.33
CA THR A 208 -4.65 14.95 -30.22
C THR A 208 -5.72 14.30 -29.31
N PRO A 209 -5.35 13.69 -28.19
CA PRO A 209 -6.32 12.99 -27.35
C PRO A 209 -7.35 13.98 -26.81
N GLY A 210 -8.61 13.54 -26.74
CA GLY A 210 -9.65 14.29 -26.03
C GLY A 210 -9.29 14.49 -24.55
N PRO A 211 -9.97 15.43 -23.86
CA PRO A 211 -9.72 15.67 -22.44
C PRO A 211 -9.99 14.38 -21.64
N MET A 212 -8.96 13.89 -20.94
CA MET A 212 -9.10 12.73 -20.06
C MET A 212 -9.98 13.07 -18.86
N PRO A 213 -10.84 12.14 -18.39
CA PRO A 213 -11.59 12.33 -17.17
C PRO A 213 -10.63 12.53 -15.98
N SER A 214 -11.00 13.42 -15.07
CA SER A 214 -10.23 13.62 -13.84
C SER A 214 -10.25 12.34 -13.00
N ALA A 215 -9.09 11.93 -12.50
CA ALA A 215 -8.96 10.77 -11.63
C ALA A 215 -9.88 10.86 -10.41
N GLU A 216 -10.42 9.72 -10.00
CA GLU A 216 -11.20 9.58 -8.77
C GLU A 216 -10.36 9.81 -7.52
N ILE A 217 -9.10 9.38 -7.56
CA ILE A 217 -8.17 9.60 -6.46
C ILE A 217 -6.87 10.25 -6.96
N THR A 218 -6.40 11.23 -6.20
CA THR A 218 -5.15 11.95 -6.46
C THR A 218 -4.17 11.74 -5.30
N PHE A 219 -2.89 12.05 -5.51
CA PHE A 219 -1.85 11.93 -4.48
C PHE A 219 -2.14 12.76 -3.22
N SER A 220 -2.87 13.87 -3.36
CA SER A 220 -3.31 14.71 -2.23
C SER A 220 -4.27 13.97 -1.29
N GLN A 221 -4.97 12.95 -1.80
CA GLN A 221 -5.84 12.06 -1.04
C GLN A 221 -5.11 10.78 -0.59
N VAL A 222 -4.07 10.35 -1.30
CA VAL A 222 -3.24 9.20 -0.91
C VAL A 222 -2.51 9.46 0.40
N VAL A 223 -1.89 10.64 0.56
CA VAL A 223 -1.08 10.94 1.75
C VAL A 223 -1.87 10.86 3.06
N PRO A 224 -3.08 11.47 3.19
CA PRO A 224 -3.93 11.26 4.36
C PRO A 224 -4.27 9.79 4.65
N LEU A 225 -4.49 8.99 3.60
CA LEU A 225 -4.74 7.54 3.74
C LEU A 225 -3.51 6.80 4.28
N VAL A 226 -2.30 7.21 3.90
CA VAL A 226 -1.06 6.64 4.45
C VAL A 226 -0.80 7.10 5.89
N ILE A 227 -1.08 8.37 6.18
CA ILE A 227 -0.94 8.95 7.54
C ILE A 227 -1.81 8.22 8.56
N LYS A 228 -3.00 7.73 8.16
CA LYS A 228 -3.86 6.86 8.99
C LYS A 228 -3.08 5.68 9.58
N GLY A 229 -2.11 5.14 8.85
CA GLY A 229 -1.29 4.00 9.28
C GLY A 229 -0.24 4.34 10.34
N LEU A 230 0.06 5.62 10.57
CA LEU A 230 0.92 6.06 11.68
C LEU A 230 0.21 5.90 13.03
N LEU A 231 -1.12 5.90 13.02
CA LEU A 231 -1.95 5.76 14.21
C LEU A 231 -2.18 4.30 14.61
N LYS A 232 -1.67 3.36 13.82
CA LYS A 232 -1.74 1.92 14.07
C LYS A 232 -0.31 1.37 14.23
N PRO A 233 0.05 0.82 15.41
CA PRO A 233 1.40 0.32 15.66
C PRO A 233 1.95 -0.65 14.58
N PRO A 234 1.21 -1.65 14.08
CA PRO A 234 1.78 -2.62 13.12
C PRO A 234 2.09 -2.01 11.76
N THR A 235 1.48 -0.88 11.39
CA THR A 235 1.66 -0.24 10.08
C THR A 235 2.52 1.01 10.12
N CYS A 236 2.92 1.48 11.31
CA CYS A 236 3.62 2.74 11.49
C CYS A 236 4.91 2.83 10.66
N VAL A 237 5.82 1.86 10.78
CA VAL A 237 7.11 1.84 10.05
C VAL A 237 6.90 1.86 8.53
N ARG A 238 5.95 1.07 8.02
CA ARG A 238 5.64 1.00 6.59
C ARG A 238 5.06 2.32 6.07
N SER A 239 4.17 2.93 6.86
CA SER A 239 3.57 4.22 6.54
C SER A 239 4.64 5.32 6.50
N ILE A 240 5.57 5.33 7.47
CA ILE A 240 6.73 6.23 7.48
C ILE A 240 7.54 6.11 6.18
N ARG A 241 7.83 4.87 5.75
CA ARG A 241 8.59 4.62 4.53
C ARG A 241 7.86 5.08 3.27
N VAL A 242 6.56 4.81 3.17
CA VAL A 242 5.73 5.28 2.04
C VAL A 242 5.73 6.81 1.99
N LEU A 243 5.48 7.49 3.12
CA LEU A 243 5.51 8.95 3.18
C LEU A 243 6.88 9.52 2.80
N ALA A 244 7.96 8.87 3.23
CA ALA A 244 9.31 9.28 2.86
C ALA A 244 9.59 9.16 1.36
N ILE A 245 9.10 8.09 0.72
CA ILE A 245 9.20 7.92 -0.74
C ILE A 245 8.37 8.99 -1.46
N LEU A 246 7.19 9.32 -0.97
CA LEU A 246 6.31 10.30 -1.60
C LEU A 246 6.76 11.76 -1.43
N ALA A 247 7.46 12.10 -0.34
CA ALA A 247 7.80 13.48 0.02
C ALA A 247 8.43 14.32 -1.12
N PRO A 248 9.39 13.82 -1.92
CA PRO A 248 9.99 14.60 -3.02
C PRO A 248 9.02 14.90 -4.17
N HIS A 249 7.91 14.18 -4.26
CA HIS A 249 7.03 14.14 -5.44
C HIS A 249 5.68 14.84 -5.24
N VAL A 250 5.40 15.28 -4.02
CA VAL A 250 4.17 15.99 -3.67
C VAL A 250 4.44 17.49 -3.68
N LYS A 251 4.07 18.18 -4.77
CA LYS A 251 4.29 19.62 -4.95
C LYS A 251 2.99 20.35 -5.27
N GLY A 252 2.68 21.37 -4.48
CA GLY A 252 1.48 22.21 -4.66
C GLY A 252 0.17 21.46 -4.47
N GLU A 253 0.22 20.27 -3.88
CA GLU A 253 -0.95 19.47 -3.55
C GLU A 253 -1.43 19.88 -2.15
N VAL A 254 -2.71 20.25 -2.07
CA VAL A 254 -3.36 20.74 -0.85
C VAL A 254 -4.46 19.76 -0.45
N TRP A 255 -4.57 19.50 0.84
CA TRP A 255 -5.66 18.73 1.43
C TRP A 255 -6.31 19.52 2.58
N ARG A 256 -7.59 19.87 2.43
CA ARG A 256 -8.35 20.73 3.38
C ARG A 256 -7.55 21.97 3.78
N ASP A 257 -7.09 22.73 2.77
CA ASP A 257 -6.31 23.97 2.90
C ASP A 257 -4.91 23.84 3.54
N VAL A 258 -4.44 22.60 3.77
CA VAL A 258 -3.08 22.33 4.25
C VAL A 258 -2.26 21.70 3.14
N ASP A 259 -1.08 22.25 2.88
CA ASP A 259 -0.10 21.65 1.97
C ASP A 259 0.26 20.24 2.43
N VAL A 260 0.14 19.27 1.54
CA VAL A 260 0.31 17.85 1.88
C VAL A 260 1.75 17.56 2.33
N ILE A 261 2.74 18.27 1.78
CA ILE A 261 4.14 18.16 2.22
C ILE A 261 4.31 18.54 3.70
N VAL A 262 3.49 19.45 4.23
CA VAL A 262 3.51 19.82 5.65
C VAL A 262 3.04 18.66 6.52
N LEU A 263 1.98 17.97 6.11
CA LEU A 263 1.49 16.78 6.80
C LEU A 263 2.57 15.70 6.86
N ILE A 264 3.29 15.48 5.75
CA ILE A 264 4.41 14.53 5.66
C ILE A 264 5.55 14.94 6.61
N VAL A 265 5.95 16.21 6.60
CA VAL A 265 7.02 16.72 7.47
C VAL A 265 6.67 16.55 8.94
N CYS A 266 5.46 16.94 9.34
CA CYS A 266 5.02 16.79 10.72
C CYS A 266 4.90 15.33 11.16
N ALA A 267 4.55 14.43 10.26
CA ALA A 267 4.55 12.99 10.53
C ALA A 267 5.95 12.41 10.73
N LEU A 268 6.92 12.77 9.88
CA LEU A 268 8.21 12.09 9.80
C LEU A 268 9.29 12.70 10.70
N LEU A 269 9.26 14.02 10.92
CA LEU A 269 10.33 14.74 11.60
C LEU A 269 10.49 14.36 13.09
N PRO A 270 9.42 14.13 13.88
CA PRO A 270 9.57 13.63 15.24
C PRO A 270 10.33 12.30 15.30
N VAL A 271 10.09 11.40 14.33
CA VAL A 271 10.74 10.09 14.24
C VAL A 271 12.23 10.24 13.90
N ILE A 272 12.57 11.16 13.00
CA ILE A 272 13.97 11.47 12.67
C ILE A 272 14.70 11.95 13.93
N LEU A 273 14.12 12.90 14.67
CA LEU A 273 14.74 13.45 15.87
C LEU A 273 14.97 12.37 16.94
N THR A 274 14.00 11.48 17.17
CA THR A 274 14.11 10.45 18.22
C THR A 274 15.05 9.30 17.86
N SER A 275 15.19 8.99 16.58
CA SER A 275 16.12 7.93 16.13
C SER A 275 17.61 8.28 16.33
N VAL A 276 17.93 9.55 16.57
CA VAL A 276 19.30 10.06 16.71
C VAL A 276 19.57 10.59 18.12
N ASP A 277 18.55 11.07 18.82
CA ASP A 277 18.60 11.38 20.25
C ASP A 277 18.82 10.08 21.06
N GLY A 278 20.08 9.66 21.17
CA GLY A 278 20.54 8.50 21.94
C GLY A 278 20.28 8.54 23.45
N SER A 279 19.40 9.45 23.88
CA SER A 279 18.79 9.50 25.22
C SER A 279 17.79 8.36 25.46
N SER A 280 17.33 7.71 24.38
CA SER A 280 16.55 6.48 24.40
C SER A 280 17.50 5.33 24.07
N GLY A 281 17.57 4.30 24.92
CA GLY A 281 18.44 3.14 24.67
C GLY A 281 18.33 2.65 23.23
N ALA A 282 19.47 2.31 22.61
CA ALA A 282 19.65 2.09 21.17
C ALA A 282 18.73 1.03 20.50
N ASN A 283 17.88 0.35 21.27
CA ASN A 283 17.01 -0.73 20.82
C ASN A 283 15.51 -0.35 20.74
N ASN A 284 15.13 0.89 21.08
CA ASN A 284 13.71 1.28 21.18
C ASN A 284 13.23 2.30 20.13
N SER A 285 14.05 2.69 19.14
CA SER A 285 13.61 3.63 18.09
C SER A 285 12.87 2.92 16.95
N ILE A 286 11.83 3.57 16.41
CA ILE A 286 11.01 3.05 15.30
C ILE A 286 11.85 2.78 14.03
N ILE A 287 12.82 3.65 13.76
CA ILE A 287 13.73 3.55 12.62
C ILE A 287 15.19 3.62 13.10
N ASN A 288 16.11 3.12 12.28
CA ASN A 288 17.54 3.22 12.56
C ASN A 288 18.13 4.56 12.06
N SER A 289 19.34 4.90 12.51
CA SER A 289 19.96 6.20 12.17
C SER A 289 20.32 6.39 10.70
N ASN A 290 20.52 5.32 9.92
CA ASN A 290 20.80 5.43 8.48
C ASN A 290 19.51 5.69 7.72
N GLU A 291 18.45 4.98 8.08
CA GLU A 291 17.10 5.19 7.57
C GLU A 291 16.61 6.62 7.90
N ALA A 292 16.84 7.10 9.11
CA ALA A 292 16.51 8.48 9.49
C ALA A 292 17.20 9.55 8.62
N ARG A 293 18.49 9.36 8.28
CA ARG A 293 19.21 10.26 7.37
C ARG A 293 18.66 10.18 5.94
N ALA A 294 18.33 8.99 5.46
CA ALA A 294 17.73 8.82 4.14
C ALA A 294 16.35 9.50 4.05
N ILE A 295 15.52 9.36 5.10
CA ILE A 295 14.22 10.04 5.18
C ILE A 295 14.44 11.57 5.27
N ALA A 296 15.39 12.03 6.07
CA ALA A 296 15.71 13.46 6.16
C ALA A 296 16.15 14.06 4.82
N HIS A 297 16.95 13.34 4.04
CA HIS A 297 17.33 13.74 2.69
C HIS A 297 16.11 13.90 1.78
N LYS A 298 15.21 12.91 1.76
CA LYS A 298 13.99 12.94 0.92
C LYS A 298 13.04 14.07 1.33
N LEU A 299 12.87 14.30 2.64
CA LEU A 299 12.10 15.42 3.16
C LEU A 299 12.69 16.78 2.78
N GLY A 300 14.01 16.93 2.95
CA GLY A 300 14.73 18.16 2.58
C GLY A 300 14.57 18.46 1.09
N GLN A 301 14.70 17.44 0.23
CA GLN A 301 14.47 17.56 -1.20
C GLN A 301 13.02 17.99 -1.52
N GLY A 302 12.01 17.37 -0.90
CA GLY A 302 10.60 17.74 -1.10
C GLY A 302 10.27 19.18 -0.69
N LEU A 303 10.80 19.63 0.45
CA LEU A 303 10.65 21.01 0.91
C LEU A 303 11.35 22.01 -0.01
N MET A 304 12.56 21.69 -0.47
CA MET A 304 13.31 22.50 -1.43
C MET A 304 12.54 22.66 -2.76
N LEU A 305 12.02 21.55 -3.31
CA LEU A 305 11.25 21.55 -4.57
C LEU A 305 9.92 22.32 -4.45
N SER A 306 9.31 22.28 -3.27
CA SER A 306 8.09 23.02 -2.94
C SER A 306 8.35 24.48 -2.57
N ARG A 307 9.61 24.88 -2.38
CA ARG A 307 10.02 26.22 -1.89
C ARG A 307 9.40 26.59 -0.54
N MET A 308 9.15 25.59 0.30
CA MET A 308 8.56 25.75 1.64
C MET A 308 9.63 25.58 2.72
N PHE A 309 9.54 26.37 3.79
CA PHE A 309 10.40 26.28 4.97
C PHE A 309 11.90 26.11 4.66
N PRO A 310 12.55 27.09 4.00
CA PRO A 310 13.94 26.96 3.54
C PRO A 310 14.91 26.63 4.68
N ARG A 311 14.70 27.21 5.87
CA ARG A 311 15.52 26.92 7.06
C ARG A 311 15.43 25.45 7.48
N LEU A 312 14.24 24.85 7.41
CA LEU A 312 14.03 23.45 7.75
C LEU A 312 14.62 22.52 6.69
N SER A 313 14.42 22.86 5.41
CA SER A 313 15.06 22.17 4.29
C SER A 313 16.58 22.12 4.43
N ASP A 314 17.22 23.26 4.71
CA ASP A 314 18.67 23.34 4.89
C ASP A 314 19.16 22.52 6.09
N ALA A 315 18.42 22.56 7.20
CA ALA A 315 18.75 21.77 8.39
C ALA A 315 18.65 20.25 8.12
N LEU A 316 17.61 19.81 7.41
CA LEU A 316 17.43 18.42 7.02
C LEU A 316 18.53 17.92 6.07
N MET A 317 18.90 18.73 5.08
CA MET A 317 19.97 18.38 4.13
C MET A 317 21.34 18.32 4.82
N LYS A 318 21.63 19.25 5.74
CA LYS A 318 22.85 19.20 6.56
C LYS A 318 22.88 17.95 7.44
N PHE A 319 21.78 17.66 8.13
CA PHE A 319 21.65 16.47 8.97
C PHE A 319 21.84 15.17 8.16
N ALA A 320 21.26 15.10 6.96
CA ALA A 320 21.40 13.93 6.08
C ALA A 320 22.84 13.72 5.59
N ALA A 321 23.58 14.80 5.33
CA ALA A 321 24.97 14.73 4.86
C ALA A 321 25.97 14.37 5.97
N GLU A 322 25.62 14.62 7.23
CA GLU A 322 26.54 14.49 8.35
C GLU A 322 26.66 13.04 8.87
N LYS A 323 27.85 12.45 8.70
CA LYS A 323 28.13 11.09 9.14
C LYS A 323 28.28 10.98 10.67
N SER A 324 28.79 12.03 11.32
CA SER A 324 28.99 12.09 12.78
C SER A 324 27.79 12.70 13.50
N ARG A 325 27.41 12.13 14.66
CA ARG A 325 26.35 12.68 15.53
C ARG A 325 26.84 13.96 16.21
N THR A 326 26.68 15.12 15.57
CA THR A 326 26.94 16.40 16.22
C THR A 326 25.67 16.92 16.86
N LYS A 327 25.72 17.12 18.18
CA LYS A 327 24.60 17.66 18.96
C LYS A 327 24.11 18.99 18.37
N SER A 328 25.02 19.81 17.85
CA SER A 328 24.72 21.07 17.18
C SER A 328 23.82 20.94 15.96
N CYS A 329 23.94 19.86 15.19
CA CYS A 329 23.12 19.64 14.00
C CYS A 329 21.69 19.23 14.37
N LEU A 330 21.54 18.40 15.41
CA LEU A 330 20.24 18.04 15.98
C LEU A 330 19.55 19.25 16.62
N ASP A 331 20.28 20.06 17.37
CA ASP A 331 19.75 21.29 17.99
C ASP A 331 19.26 22.28 16.90
N ALA A 332 20.00 22.39 15.79
CA ALA A 332 19.60 23.22 14.65
C ALA A 332 18.34 22.69 13.96
N LEU A 333 18.23 21.37 13.77
CA LEU A 333 17.06 20.72 13.17
C LEU A 333 15.82 20.87 14.07
N ASP A 334 15.98 20.64 15.37
CA ASP A 334 14.91 20.78 16.37
C ASP A 334 14.39 22.23 16.45
N SER A 335 15.31 23.19 16.44
CA SER A 335 14.99 24.63 16.43
C SER A 335 14.26 25.02 15.14
N ALA A 336 14.73 24.59 13.98
CA ALA A 336 14.08 24.85 12.69
C ALA A 336 12.68 24.24 12.62
N PHE A 337 12.50 23.03 13.17
CA PHE A 337 11.19 22.39 13.22
C PHE A 337 10.23 23.11 14.14
N THR A 338 10.69 23.45 15.34
CA THR A 338 9.86 24.15 16.34
C THR A 338 9.38 25.49 15.79
N ALA A 339 10.25 26.26 15.14
CA ALA A 339 9.86 27.48 14.44
C ALA A 339 8.82 27.21 13.34
N THR A 340 9.03 26.16 12.54
CA THR A 340 8.08 25.78 11.49
C THR A 340 6.69 25.45 12.06
N VAL A 341 6.60 24.70 13.16
CA VAL A 341 5.33 24.35 13.81
C VAL A 341 4.65 25.57 14.42
N GLN A 342 5.42 26.55 14.93
CA GLN A 342 4.87 27.82 15.44
C GLN A 342 4.32 28.70 14.32
N ASP A 343 4.99 28.73 13.18
CA ASP A 343 4.55 29.46 11.98
C ASP A 343 3.32 28.80 11.34
N LEU A 344 3.17 27.48 11.50
CA LEU A 344 2.01 26.72 11.05
C LEU A 344 0.77 27.02 11.91
N ASN A 345 -0.01 28.01 11.49
CA ASN A 345 -1.36 28.24 12.04
C ASN A 345 -2.38 27.21 11.50
N ALA A 346 -2.07 25.91 11.64
CA ALA A 346 -2.85 24.81 11.08
C ALA A 346 -3.36 23.89 12.21
N PRO A 347 -4.59 24.09 12.72
CA PRO A 347 -5.18 23.28 13.79
C PRO A 347 -5.17 21.77 13.50
N LEU A 348 -5.32 21.41 12.22
CA LEU A 348 -5.29 20.04 11.72
C LEU A 348 -3.95 19.35 11.99
N VAL A 349 -2.83 20.05 11.74
CA VAL A 349 -1.47 19.53 11.94
C VAL A 349 -1.20 19.30 13.43
N ILE A 350 -1.63 20.24 14.28
CA ILE A 350 -1.48 20.15 15.73
C ILE A 350 -2.25 18.95 16.28
N GLN A 351 -3.48 18.71 15.80
CA GLN A 351 -4.25 17.55 16.23
C GLN A 351 -3.65 16.23 15.74
N LEU A 352 -3.20 16.17 14.48
CA LEU A 352 -2.54 14.99 13.92
C LEU A 352 -1.34 14.57 14.78
N LEU A 353 -0.50 15.54 15.15
CA LEU A 353 0.64 15.30 16.02
C LEU A 353 0.22 14.77 17.39
N ARG A 354 -0.85 15.30 18.00
CA ARG A 354 -1.35 14.81 19.30
C ARG A 354 -1.80 13.36 19.25
N GLU A 355 -2.55 13.02 18.21
CA GLU A 355 -3.09 11.67 18.02
C GLU A 355 -1.96 10.70 17.68
N TYR A 356 -1.00 11.13 16.86
CA TYR A 356 0.21 10.36 16.61
C TYR A 356 1.03 10.11 17.88
N ALA A 357 1.17 11.11 18.76
CA ALA A 357 1.83 10.94 20.05
C ALA A 357 1.15 9.90 20.95
N SER A 358 -0.16 9.68 20.79
CA SER A 358 -0.89 8.66 21.56
C SER A 358 -0.69 7.23 21.05
N CYS A 359 -0.28 7.06 19.80
CA CYS A 359 -0.14 5.76 19.13
C CYS A 359 1.31 5.33 18.88
N THR A 360 2.27 6.23 19.07
CA THR A 360 3.70 5.97 18.82
C THR A 360 4.43 5.47 20.08
N ASP A 361 5.67 5.04 19.91
CA ASP A 361 6.58 4.70 20.99
C ASP A 361 6.85 5.87 21.95
N ALA A 362 7.13 5.55 23.22
CA ALA A 362 7.33 6.53 24.28
C ALA A 362 8.32 7.67 23.97
N PRO A 363 9.49 7.45 23.33
CA PRO A 363 10.40 8.55 23.06
C PRO A 363 9.88 9.48 21.96
N THR A 364 9.28 8.96 20.89
CA THR A 364 8.66 9.78 19.84
C THR A 364 7.47 10.55 20.39
N ALA A 365 6.63 9.92 21.23
CA ALA A 365 5.52 10.59 21.90
C ALA A 365 6.02 11.76 22.76
N LYS A 366 7.07 11.55 23.56
CA LYS A 366 7.68 12.59 24.38
C LYS A 366 8.19 13.75 23.54
N LYS A 367 8.86 13.47 22.41
CA LYS A 367 9.38 14.51 21.51
C LYS A 367 8.25 15.33 20.90
N ILE A 368 7.20 14.66 20.40
CA ILE A 368 6.02 15.34 19.86
C ILE A 368 5.38 16.26 20.92
N LEU A 369 5.19 15.78 22.15
CA LEU A 369 4.60 16.57 23.22
C LEU A 369 5.48 17.78 23.61
N GLN A 370 6.80 17.65 23.57
CA GLN A 370 7.72 18.78 23.80
C GLN A 370 7.56 19.86 22.72
N ILE A 371 7.47 19.46 21.45
CA ILE A 371 7.25 20.40 20.34
C ILE A 371 5.89 21.10 20.50
N LEU A 372 4.84 20.32 20.78
CA LEU A 372 3.49 20.84 20.97
C LEU A 372 3.33 21.74 22.20
N ALA A 373 4.16 21.60 23.23
CA ALA A 373 4.15 22.48 24.39
C ALA A 373 4.50 23.94 24.03
N SER A 374 5.23 24.14 22.93
CA SER A 374 5.61 25.45 22.40
C SER A 374 4.65 25.98 21.32
N ALA A 375 3.63 25.20 20.95
CA ALA A 375 2.67 25.51 19.89
C ALA A 375 1.37 26.14 20.43
N PRO A 376 0.61 26.91 19.62
CA PRO A 376 -0.67 27.47 20.03
C PRO A 376 -1.70 26.41 20.43
N LYS A 377 -2.56 26.72 21.41
CA LYS A 377 -3.58 25.79 21.93
C LYS A 377 -4.64 25.50 20.85
N ALA A 378 -4.74 24.25 20.41
CA ALA A 378 -5.82 23.84 19.50
C ALA A 378 -7.23 24.03 20.11
N PRO A 379 -8.24 24.44 19.31
CA PRO A 379 -9.61 24.61 19.76
C PRO A 379 -10.26 23.27 20.19
N LYS A 380 -11.12 23.33 21.22
CA LYS A 380 -11.73 22.15 21.88
C LYS A 380 -12.73 21.36 21.01
N THR A 381 -13.21 21.92 19.91
CA THR A 381 -14.25 21.34 19.04
C THR A 381 -13.72 20.37 17.98
N PHE A 382 -12.41 20.27 17.80
CA PHE A 382 -11.79 19.62 16.64
C PHE A 382 -11.77 18.07 16.68
N LYS A 383 -12.02 17.45 17.84
CA LYS A 383 -12.00 15.97 17.99
C LYS A 383 -13.06 15.27 17.11
N ARG A 384 -14.19 15.94 16.83
CA ARG A 384 -15.26 15.43 15.97
C ARG A 384 -14.91 15.55 14.49
N GLU A 385 -14.20 16.61 14.11
CA GLU A 385 -13.73 16.85 12.74
C GLU A 385 -12.59 15.91 12.36
N PHE A 386 -11.67 15.61 13.29
CA PHE A 386 -10.56 14.69 13.05
C PHE A 386 -11.04 13.25 12.82
N LEU A 387 -12.06 12.78 13.55
CA LEU A 387 -12.71 11.50 13.27
C LEU A 387 -13.53 11.54 11.96
N SER A 388 -14.06 12.70 11.58
CA SER A 388 -14.72 12.91 10.28
C SER A 388 -13.75 12.98 9.10
N LEU A 389 -12.44 13.15 9.32
CA LEU A 389 -11.42 12.96 8.27
C LEU A 389 -11.42 11.53 7.72
N TRP A 390 -11.96 10.59 8.50
CA TRP A 390 -11.99 9.15 8.23
C TRP A 390 -13.39 8.56 8.19
N SER A 391 -14.43 9.35 8.48
CA SER A 391 -15.83 8.97 8.25
C SER A 391 -16.24 9.52 6.90
N THR A 392 -17.06 8.75 6.20
CA THR A 392 -17.81 9.18 5.02
C THR A 392 -18.58 10.46 5.35
N ASP A 393 -18.00 11.62 5.04
CA ASP A 393 -18.84 12.73 4.58
C ASP A 393 -19.68 12.15 3.43
N SER A 394 -20.95 12.53 3.31
CA SER A 394 -21.79 12.14 2.16
C SER A 394 -21.18 12.46 0.78
N SER A 395 -20.07 13.23 0.75
CA SER A 395 -19.25 13.55 -0.41
C SER A 395 -17.96 12.71 -0.55
N ALA A 396 -17.55 11.94 0.46
CA ALA A 396 -16.35 11.10 0.40
C ALA A 396 -16.70 9.74 -0.21
N ARG A 397 -16.15 9.48 -1.40
CA ARG A 397 -16.36 8.25 -2.16
C ARG A 397 -15.85 7.03 -1.40
N THR A 398 -16.65 5.97 -1.43
CA THR A 398 -16.44 4.73 -0.67
C THR A 398 -15.24 3.94 -1.21
N MET A 399 -14.73 2.94 -0.47
CA MET A 399 -13.76 2.01 -1.06
C MET A 399 -14.36 1.33 -2.29
N SER A 400 -15.67 1.06 -2.26
CA SER A 400 -16.36 0.50 -3.40
C SER A 400 -16.27 1.34 -4.68
N ASP A 401 -16.41 2.66 -4.58
CA ASP A 401 -16.27 3.55 -5.74
C ASP A 401 -14.83 3.53 -6.27
N ALA A 402 -13.85 3.65 -5.37
CA ALA A 402 -12.43 3.63 -5.71
C ALA A 402 -12.00 2.31 -6.37
N MET A 403 -12.51 1.17 -5.89
CA MET A 403 -12.25 -0.14 -6.49
C MET A 403 -12.86 -0.28 -7.87
N TYR A 404 -14.06 0.24 -8.08
CA TYR A 404 -14.65 0.31 -9.42
C TYR A 404 -13.74 1.11 -10.37
N GLY A 405 -13.22 2.25 -9.90
CA GLY A 405 -12.30 3.05 -10.68
C GLY A 405 -10.98 2.36 -11.03
N VAL A 406 -10.46 1.50 -10.14
CA VAL A 406 -9.27 0.66 -10.40
C VAL A 406 -9.55 -0.35 -11.50
N LEU A 407 -10.69 -1.04 -11.45
CA LEU A 407 -11.08 -2.01 -12.49
C LEU A 407 -11.23 -1.32 -13.85
N LEU A 408 -11.89 -0.17 -13.86
CA LEU A 408 -12.08 0.63 -15.06
C LEU A 408 -10.74 1.09 -15.64
N SER A 409 -9.81 1.59 -14.80
CA SER A 409 -8.50 2.03 -15.28
C SER A 409 -7.58 0.88 -15.70
N ALA A 410 -7.82 -0.32 -15.18
CA ALA A 410 -7.18 -1.56 -15.62
C ALA A 410 -7.82 -2.14 -16.89
N ARG A 411 -8.93 -1.56 -17.39
CA ARG A 411 -9.76 -2.12 -18.47
C ARG A 411 -10.23 -3.55 -18.19
N LEU A 412 -10.50 -3.84 -16.91
CA LEU A 412 -10.99 -5.14 -16.46
C LEU A 412 -12.52 -5.13 -16.35
N ASP A 413 -13.13 -6.27 -16.68
CA ASP A 413 -14.58 -6.44 -16.63
C ASP A 413 -15.08 -6.32 -15.18
N THR A 414 -16.11 -5.50 -14.99
CA THR A 414 -16.65 -5.16 -13.67
C THR A 414 -17.75 -6.11 -13.22
N ASP A 415 -18.37 -6.88 -14.11
CA ASP A 415 -19.73 -7.34 -13.85
C ASP A 415 -19.91 -8.84 -13.55
N LYS A 416 -19.02 -9.77 -13.96
CA LYS A 416 -19.29 -11.23 -13.77
C LYS A 416 -18.13 -12.19 -13.49
N ASN A 417 -16.94 -11.98 -14.04
CA ASN A 417 -15.84 -12.96 -13.91
C ASN A 417 -14.81 -12.59 -12.83
N SER A 418 -15.02 -11.47 -12.16
CA SER A 418 -14.11 -10.89 -11.17
C SER A 418 -14.34 -11.44 -9.77
N ILE A 419 -15.56 -11.86 -9.42
CA ILE A 419 -15.89 -12.34 -8.08
C ILE A 419 -15.50 -13.81 -7.95
N PRO A 420 -14.70 -14.20 -6.93
CA PRO A 420 -14.47 -15.60 -6.63
C PRO A 420 -15.79 -16.33 -6.39
N ALA A 421 -15.99 -17.48 -7.04
CA ALA A 421 -17.25 -18.24 -6.97
C ALA A 421 -17.68 -18.61 -5.54
N CYS A 422 -16.76 -18.63 -4.57
CA CYS A 422 -17.05 -18.85 -3.15
C CYS A 422 -17.81 -17.72 -2.45
N LEU A 423 -17.92 -16.54 -3.08
CA LEU A 423 -18.64 -15.38 -2.56
C LEU A 423 -19.94 -15.07 -3.34
N ASP A 424 -20.16 -15.74 -4.48
CA ASP A 424 -21.23 -15.45 -5.45
C ASP A 424 -22.61 -16.08 -5.11
N THR A 425 -22.78 -16.67 -3.91
CA THR A 425 -24.01 -17.41 -3.52
C THR A 425 -24.84 -16.75 -2.43
#